data_AF-A0A0A1YN51-F1
#
_entry.id   AF-A0A0A1YN51-F1
#
_cell.length_a   1.000
_cell.length_b   1.000
_cell.length_c   1.000
_cell.angle_alpha   90.00
_cell.angle_beta   90.00
_cell.angle_gamma   90.00
#
_symmetry.space_group_name_H-M   'P 1'
#
loop_
_entity.id
_entity.type
_entity.pdbx_description
1 polymer ?
#
loop_
_entity_poly.entity_id
_entity_poly.type
_entity_poly.pdbx_seq_one_letter_code
_entity_poly.pdbx_strand_id
1 'polypeptide(L)'
;MTQARFKIVFNGELMPEVALETAKDNLARLFKSDRTRINSLFSGSTFALKRDLGESEADQYLAALQRAGANARKEPDLAASLTLVETEQHNPAVATDTVSGIEMTCPKCGKQQAKTAECTACGVIIDKFLARQALLAESASTATSNSDSSPSNTPYAPPQADVGGALAEVGELNVFSTDGRIGRLRYLAWSLVLMFATSGVMGVVAIAASISEVLGGLLGIAAMIGMLVVSVQIGTQRLHDIGWSGWLLLLNIVPLINSVFWLLMLVIPGTLGANRFGPPQPANSTAVKVLAGLFLALLLGGVLSLFLGGFAMLGLALSGLDLGALGTPSN
;
A
#
# COMPACT_ATOMS: atom_id res chain seq x y z
N MET A 1 -32.50 -5.25 35.96
CA MET A 1 -31.52 -4.80 36.97
C MET A 1 -30.14 -4.83 36.34
N THR A 2 -29.58 -3.67 35.99
CA THR A 2 -28.22 -3.55 35.47
C THR A 2 -27.24 -3.92 36.58
N GLN A 3 -26.54 -5.03 36.44
CA GLN A 3 -25.51 -5.44 37.40
C GLN A 3 -24.36 -4.44 37.35
N ALA A 4 -23.93 -3.95 38.52
CA ALA A 4 -22.79 -3.04 38.61
C ALA A 4 -21.53 -3.73 38.05
N ARG A 5 -20.88 -3.08 37.08
CA ARG A 5 -19.61 -3.54 36.49
C ARG A 5 -18.45 -2.87 37.21
N PHE A 6 -17.40 -3.63 37.45
CA PHE A 6 -16.21 -3.20 38.19
C PHE A 6 -14.94 -3.32 37.35
N LYS A 7 -13.94 -2.52 37.69
CA LYS A 7 -12.58 -2.62 37.17
C LYS A 7 -11.61 -2.79 38.35
N ILE A 8 -10.53 -3.53 38.10
CA ILE A 8 -9.43 -3.70 39.08
C ILE A 8 -8.29 -2.76 38.71
N VAL A 9 -7.92 -1.89 39.64
CA VAL A 9 -6.85 -0.90 39.48
C VAL A 9 -5.67 -1.25 40.39
N PHE A 10 -4.47 -1.12 39.85
CA PHE A 10 -3.21 -1.32 40.59
C PHE A 10 -2.32 -0.10 40.39
N ASN A 11 -1.70 0.38 41.47
CA ASN A 11 -0.86 1.58 41.51
C ASN A 11 0.61 1.29 41.84
N GLY A 12 1.02 0.02 41.86
CA GLY A 12 2.39 -0.38 42.22
C GLY A 12 2.62 -0.55 43.72
N GLU A 13 1.60 -0.39 44.57
CA GLU A 13 1.72 -0.62 46.01
C GLU A 13 1.73 -2.11 46.35
N LEU A 14 2.56 -2.47 47.35
CA LEU A 14 2.70 -3.83 47.83
C LEU A 14 1.90 -4.04 49.12
N MET A 15 1.50 -5.28 49.36
CA MET A 15 0.99 -5.66 50.68
C MET A 15 2.13 -5.57 51.72
N PRO A 16 1.85 -5.12 52.96
CA PRO A 16 2.88 -4.87 53.99
C PRO A 16 3.70 -6.11 54.39
N GLU A 17 3.22 -7.32 54.08
CA GLU A 17 3.87 -8.59 54.44
C GLU A 17 4.73 -9.19 53.30
N VAL A 18 4.82 -8.55 52.13
CA VAL A 18 5.48 -9.12 50.95
C VAL A 18 6.58 -8.22 50.40
N ALA A 19 7.80 -8.75 50.27
CA ALA A 19 8.92 -8.05 49.66
C ALA A 19 8.71 -7.83 48.15
N LEU A 20 9.21 -6.70 47.63
CA LEU A 20 9.05 -6.27 46.22
C LEU A 20 9.44 -7.35 45.20
N GLU A 21 10.57 -8.03 45.41
CA GLU A 21 11.04 -9.06 44.48
C GLU A 21 10.16 -10.31 44.51
N THR A 22 9.70 -10.74 45.70
CA THR A 22 8.76 -11.86 45.84
C THR A 22 7.42 -11.55 45.18
N ALA A 23 6.90 -10.32 45.31
CA ALA A 23 5.67 -9.90 44.68
C ALA A 23 5.79 -9.89 43.15
N LYS A 24 6.90 -9.42 42.59
CA LYS A 24 7.16 -9.47 41.14
C LYS A 24 7.16 -10.89 40.60
N ASP A 25 7.80 -11.83 41.30
CA ASP A 25 7.86 -13.24 40.90
C ASP A 25 6.51 -13.94 41.01
N ASN A 26 5.70 -13.59 42.01
CA ASN A 26 4.34 -14.10 42.16
C ASN A 26 3.40 -13.54 41.08
N LEU A 27 3.51 -12.26 40.74
CA LEU A 27 2.74 -11.62 39.68
C LEU A 27 3.13 -12.14 38.29
N ALA A 28 4.41 -12.36 38.03
CA ALA A 28 4.88 -12.97 36.77
C ALA A 28 4.28 -14.36 36.57
N ARG A 29 4.20 -15.16 37.65
CA ARG A 29 3.54 -16.48 37.63
C ARG A 29 2.03 -16.39 37.46
N LEU A 30 1.37 -15.46 38.17
CA LEU A 30 -0.09 -15.27 38.10
C LEU A 30 -0.54 -14.84 36.70
N PHE A 31 0.19 -13.92 36.07
CA PHE A 31 -0.12 -13.39 34.74
C PHE A 31 0.52 -14.15 33.58
N LYS A 32 1.32 -15.20 33.87
CA LYS A 32 2.13 -15.93 32.88
C LYS A 32 2.87 -14.97 31.94
N SER A 33 3.50 -13.94 32.50
CA SER A 33 4.10 -12.82 31.76
C SER A 33 5.54 -12.58 32.16
N ASP A 34 6.33 -11.98 31.26
CA ASP A 34 7.75 -11.72 31.47
C ASP A 34 8.02 -10.69 32.58
N ARG A 35 9.14 -10.85 33.29
CA ARG A 35 9.57 -9.99 34.41
C ARG A 35 9.72 -8.52 34.00
N THR A 36 10.09 -8.25 32.75
CA THR A 36 10.18 -6.90 32.18
C THR A 36 8.83 -6.19 32.12
N ARG A 37 7.77 -6.90 31.71
CA ARG A 37 6.40 -6.38 31.66
C ARG A 37 5.85 -6.17 33.08
N ILE A 38 6.16 -7.06 34.02
CA ILE A 38 5.77 -6.89 35.42
C ILE A 38 6.48 -5.68 36.06
N ASN A 39 7.76 -5.45 35.76
CA ASN A 39 8.49 -4.28 36.26
C ASN A 39 7.83 -2.95 35.85
N SER A 40 7.22 -2.89 34.66
CA SER A 40 6.48 -1.69 34.22
C SER A 40 5.20 -1.41 35.01
N LEU A 41 4.66 -2.39 35.74
CA LEU A 41 3.49 -2.17 36.62
C LEU A 41 3.85 -1.44 37.92
N PHE A 42 5.14 -1.37 38.26
CA PHE A 42 5.66 -0.69 39.45
C PHE A 42 6.23 0.71 39.13
N SER A 43 5.97 1.26 37.94
CA SER A 43 6.45 2.58 37.52
C SER A 43 5.73 3.77 38.19
N GLY A 44 4.82 3.52 39.13
CA GLY A 44 4.08 4.54 39.89
C GLY A 44 2.82 5.09 39.22
N SER A 45 2.48 4.63 38.01
CA SER A 45 1.23 4.98 37.33
C SER A 45 0.11 3.99 37.68
N THR A 46 -1.12 4.50 37.81
CA THR A 46 -2.31 3.66 38.03
C THR A 46 -2.68 2.94 36.73
N PHE A 47 -2.74 1.62 36.76
CA PHE A 47 -3.11 0.78 35.63
C PHE A 47 -4.39 0.00 35.93
N ALA A 48 -5.30 -0.05 34.96
CA ALA A 48 -6.45 -0.95 35.00
C ALA A 48 -6.05 -2.32 34.43
N LEU A 49 -5.98 -3.34 35.29
CA LEU A 49 -5.54 -4.69 34.87
C LEU A 49 -6.65 -5.42 34.11
N LYS A 50 -7.91 -5.24 34.55
CA LYS A 50 -9.08 -5.87 33.96
C LYS A 50 -10.31 -5.00 34.21
N ARG A 51 -11.17 -4.92 33.19
CA ARG A 51 -12.41 -4.11 33.15
C ARG A 51 -13.60 -5.01 32.84
N ASP A 52 -14.80 -4.45 33.01
CA ASP A 52 -16.08 -5.11 32.74
C ASP A 52 -16.35 -6.38 33.58
N LEU A 53 -15.90 -6.40 34.84
CA LEU A 53 -16.07 -7.55 35.73
C LEU A 53 -17.39 -7.47 36.51
N GLY A 54 -18.04 -8.61 36.72
CA GLY A 54 -19.11 -8.74 37.71
C GLY A 54 -18.56 -8.66 39.14
N GLU A 55 -19.42 -8.40 40.13
CA GLU A 55 -18.99 -8.22 41.53
C GLU A 55 -18.22 -9.42 42.09
N SER A 56 -18.77 -10.63 41.95
CA SER A 56 -18.14 -11.86 42.43
C SER A 56 -16.82 -12.18 41.71
N GLU A 57 -16.74 -11.87 40.42
CA GLU A 57 -15.53 -12.06 39.62
C GLU A 57 -14.45 -11.05 40.02
N ALA A 58 -14.81 -9.79 40.22
CA ALA A 58 -13.91 -8.75 40.70
C ALA A 58 -13.31 -9.10 42.07
N ASP A 59 -14.10 -9.67 42.98
CA ASP A 59 -13.61 -10.12 44.29
C ASP A 59 -12.64 -11.30 44.19
N GLN A 60 -12.88 -12.24 43.26
CA GLN A 60 -11.94 -13.33 42.99
C GLN A 60 -10.61 -12.82 42.46
N TYR A 61 -10.63 -11.85 41.54
CA TYR A 61 -9.41 -11.21 41.01
C TYR A 61 -8.67 -10.42 42.09
N LEU A 62 -9.39 -9.67 42.93
CA LEU A 62 -8.80 -8.91 44.03
C LEU A 62 -8.11 -9.84 45.04
N ALA A 63 -8.77 -10.94 45.44
CA ALA A 63 -8.20 -11.92 46.34
C ALA A 63 -6.96 -12.62 45.75
N ALA A 64 -6.95 -12.90 44.44
CA ALA A 64 -5.79 -13.48 43.77
C ALA A 64 -4.59 -12.53 43.73
N LEU A 65 -4.84 -11.24 43.51
CA LEU A 65 -3.80 -10.19 43.49
C LEU A 65 -3.21 -9.91 44.87
N GLN A 66 -4.05 -9.84 45.90
CA GLN A 66 -3.60 -9.68 47.28
C GLN A 66 -2.76 -10.88 47.74
N ARG A 67 -3.17 -12.11 47.40
CA ARG A 67 -2.37 -13.33 47.64
C ARG A 67 -1.02 -13.32 46.90
N ALA A 68 -0.94 -12.66 45.75
CA ALA A 68 0.32 -12.47 45.03
C ALA A 68 1.20 -11.34 45.61
N GLY A 69 0.71 -10.57 46.58
CA GLY A 69 1.42 -9.48 47.24
C GLY A 69 1.17 -8.09 46.65
N ALA A 70 0.20 -7.94 45.75
CA ALA A 70 -0.16 -6.66 45.14
C ALA A 70 -1.35 -5.99 45.86
N ASN A 71 -1.20 -4.72 46.24
CA ASN A 71 -2.28 -3.91 46.79
C ASN A 71 -3.15 -3.37 45.63
N ALA A 72 -4.09 -4.19 45.16
CA ALA A 72 -5.04 -3.82 44.11
C ALA A 72 -6.38 -3.37 44.72
N ARG A 73 -7.04 -2.41 44.07
CA ARG A 73 -8.33 -1.86 44.50
C ARG A 73 -9.42 -2.08 43.47
N LYS A 74 -10.64 -2.36 43.96
CA LYS A 74 -11.86 -2.48 43.15
C LYS A 74 -12.49 -1.09 43.01
N GLU A 75 -12.68 -0.63 41.77
CA GLU A 75 -13.39 0.62 41.46
C GLU A 75 -14.61 0.32 40.58
N PRO A 76 -15.73 1.06 40.72
CA PRO A 76 -16.86 0.94 39.81
C PRO A 76 -16.45 1.41 38.41
N ASP A 77 -16.73 0.59 37.38
CA ASP A 77 -16.47 0.96 35.98
C ASP A 77 -17.72 1.64 35.41
N LEU A 78 -17.87 2.93 35.73
CA LEU A 78 -18.97 3.77 35.25
C LEU A 78 -19.10 3.74 33.71
N ALA A 79 -17.97 3.62 32.99
CA ALA A 79 -17.98 3.54 31.52
C ALA A 79 -18.56 2.22 30.99
N ALA A 80 -18.36 1.09 31.70
CA ALA A 80 -18.96 -0.20 31.36
C ALA A 80 -20.43 -0.32 31.82
N SER A 81 -20.81 0.44 32.85
CA SER A 81 -22.21 0.51 33.33
C SER A 81 -23.14 1.31 32.42
N LEU A 82 -22.60 2.08 31.46
CA LEU A 82 -23.35 2.78 30.43
C LEU A 82 -23.77 1.78 29.33
N THR A 83 -24.67 0.86 29.68
CA THR A 83 -25.45 0.13 28.67
C THR A 83 -26.50 1.11 28.12
N LEU A 84 -26.55 1.30 26.80
CA LEU A 84 -27.64 2.03 26.16
C LEU A 84 -28.96 1.27 26.43
N VAL A 85 -29.70 1.73 27.44
CA VAL A 85 -31.11 1.37 27.61
C VAL A 85 -31.88 2.32 26.69
N GLU A 86 -32.54 1.76 25.68
CA GLU A 86 -33.57 2.50 24.94
C GLU A 86 -34.66 2.90 25.94
N THR A 87 -34.71 4.18 26.29
CA THR A 87 -35.82 4.74 27.05
C THR A 87 -37.02 4.86 26.12
N GLU A 88 -38.22 4.56 26.64
CA GLU A 88 -39.53 4.61 25.96
C GLU A 88 -39.93 6.02 25.45
N GLN A 89 -39.00 6.97 25.37
CA GLN A 89 -39.19 8.27 24.70
C GLN A 89 -39.11 8.18 23.17
N HIS A 90 -38.97 6.98 22.59
CA HIS A 90 -39.11 6.78 21.16
C HIS A 90 -40.31 5.88 20.83
N ASN A 91 -41.51 6.34 21.18
CA ASN A 91 -42.72 5.96 20.48
C ASN A 91 -43.33 7.22 19.84
N PRO A 92 -43.02 7.54 18.58
CA PRO A 92 -43.77 8.57 17.85
C PRO A 92 -45.07 7.94 17.35
N ALA A 93 -45.95 7.56 18.27
CA ALA A 93 -47.35 7.34 17.98
C ALA A 93 -48.13 8.58 18.42
N VAL A 94 -48.52 9.36 17.41
CA VAL A 94 -49.62 10.33 17.43
C VAL A 94 -49.39 11.60 18.26
N ALA A 95 -48.83 12.61 17.60
CA ALA A 95 -49.24 14.00 17.82
C ALA A 95 -49.26 14.70 16.46
N THR A 96 -50.46 14.78 15.88
CA THR A 96 -50.82 15.75 14.85
C THR A 96 -50.56 17.15 15.41
N ASP A 97 -49.56 17.84 14.87
CA ASP A 97 -49.58 19.30 14.83
C ASP A 97 -49.07 19.80 13.49
N THR A 98 -50.04 20.35 12.76
CA THR A 98 -49.92 21.17 11.57
C THR A 98 -48.85 22.25 11.73
N VAL A 99 -47.76 22.14 10.97
CA VAL A 99 -46.91 23.27 10.60
C VAL A 99 -46.84 23.32 9.08
N SER A 100 -47.36 24.43 8.55
CA SER A 100 -47.41 24.77 7.13
C SER A 100 -46.09 24.50 6.42
N GLY A 101 -46.19 23.78 5.30
CA GLY A 101 -45.07 23.26 4.53
C GLY A 101 -44.20 24.33 3.91
N ILE A 102 -42.96 24.41 4.38
CA ILE A 102 -41.84 24.81 3.55
C ILE A 102 -41.12 23.51 3.19
N GLU A 103 -41.36 23.02 1.97
CA GLU A 103 -40.63 21.88 1.44
C GLU A 103 -39.17 22.27 1.22
N MET A 104 -38.25 21.38 1.59
CA MET A 104 -36.84 21.54 1.33
C MET A 104 -36.28 20.27 0.71
N THR A 105 -35.26 20.44 -0.14
CA THR A 105 -34.52 19.32 -0.72
C THR A 105 -33.28 19.06 0.14
N CYS A 106 -33.11 17.82 0.59
CA CYS A 106 -31.94 17.46 1.40
C CYS A 106 -30.65 17.61 0.56
N PRO A 107 -29.65 18.40 1.01
CA PRO A 107 -28.42 18.66 0.27
C PRO A 107 -27.48 17.44 0.19
N LYS A 108 -27.75 16.36 0.94
CA LYS A 108 -26.94 15.13 0.91
C LYS A 108 -27.49 14.06 -0.04
N CYS A 109 -28.81 13.90 -0.12
CA CYS A 109 -29.43 12.80 -0.86
C CYS A 109 -30.50 13.22 -1.89
N GLY A 110 -30.85 14.51 -1.96
CA GLY A 110 -31.81 15.02 -2.94
C GLY A 110 -33.28 14.72 -2.64
N LYS A 111 -33.62 14.11 -1.49
CA LYS A 111 -35.01 13.85 -1.10
C LYS A 111 -35.75 15.16 -0.80
N GLN A 112 -36.92 15.36 -1.41
CA GLN A 112 -37.88 16.40 -1.03
C GLN A 112 -38.66 15.98 0.21
N GLN A 113 -38.68 16.85 1.22
CA GLN A 113 -39.33 16.61 2.51
C GLN A 113 -39.68 17.95 3.16
N ALA A 114 -40.59 17.94 4.14
CA ALA A 114 -40.84 19.12 4.96
C ALA A 114 -39.58 19.54 5.74
N LYS A 115 -39.40 20.85 5.97
CA LYS A 115 -38.28 21.39 6.74
C LYS A 115 -38.24 20.80 8.14
N THR A 116 -37.29 19.91 8.36
CA THR A 116 -37.10 19.10 9.58
C THR A 116 -35.62 19.09 9.93
N ALA A 117 -35.29 18.95 11.22
CA ALA A 117 -33.89 18.96 11.67
C ALA A 117 -33.07 17.80 11.09
N GLU A 118 -33.73 16.68 10.77
CA GLU A 118 -33.12 15.45 10.26
C GLU A 118 -33.76 15.00 8.95
N CYS A 119 -32.96 14.45 8.04
CA CYS A 119 -33.49 13.91 6.81
C CYS A 119 -34.11 12.53 6.99
N THR A 120 -35.37 12.41 6.59
CA THR A 120 -36.17 11.16 6.62
C THR A 120 -35.61 10.03 5.75
N ALA A 121 -34.79 10.34 4.74
CA ALA A 121 -34.21 9.34 3.85
C ALA A 121 -32.80 8.90 4.25
N CYS A 122 -31.91 9.84 4.58
CA CYS A 122 -30.49 9.55 4.81
C CYS A 122 -30.01 9.80 6.25
N GLY A 123 -30.92 10.19 7.15
CA GLY A 123 -30.65 10.36 8.60
C GLY A 123 -29.68 11.48 8.93
N VAL A 124 -29.42 12.43 8.02
CA VAL A 124 -28.49 13.53 8.29
C VAL A 124 -29.19 14.68 9.00
N ILE A 125 -28.55 15.22 10.04
CA ILE A 125 -28.96 16.49 10.66
C ILE A 125 -28.59 17.62 9.70
N ILE A 126 -29.59 18.29 9.12
CA ILE A 126 -29.42 19.18 7.96
C ILE A 126 -28.57 20.40 8.31
N ASP A 127 -28.83 21.04 9.45
CA ASP A 127 -28.10 22.24 9.88
C ASP A 127 -26.61 21.94 10.13
N LYS A 128 -26.32 20.79 10.74
CA LYS A 128 -24.95 20.34 11.02
C LYS A 128 -24.20 19.98 9.74
N PHE A 129 -24.89 19.45 8.75
CA PHE A 129 -24.34 19.16 7.43
C PHE A 129 -24.02 20.43 6.64
N LEU A 130 -24.90 21.42 6.68
CA LEU A 130 -24.70 22.73 6.05
C LEU A 130 -23.56 23.50 6.72
N ALA A 131 -23.48 23.52 8.05
CA ALA A 131 -22.38 24.14 8.77
C ALA A 131 -21.02 23.51 8.39
N ARG A 132 -20.97 22.18 8.22
CA ARG A 132 -19.76 21.49 7.79
C ARG A 132 -19.40 21.77 6.33
N GLN A 133 -20.39 21.88 5.44
CA GLN A 133 -20.14 22.32 4.06
C GLN A 133 -19.63 23.76 3.99
N ALA A 134 -20.15 24.67 4.82
CA ALA A 134 -19.70 26.06 4.87
C ALA A 134 -18.23 26.17 5.33
N LEU A 135 -17.84 25.43 6.37
CA LEU A 135 -16.43 25.35 6.82
C LEU A 135 -15.51 24.78 5.73
N LEU A 136 -15.98 23.76 4.99
CA LEU A 136 -15.22 23.20 3.86
C LEU A 136 -15.09 24.22 2.72
N ALA A 137 -16.14 24.98 2.42
CA ALA A 137 -16.11 26.03 1.41
C ALA A 137 -15.18 27.21 1.82
N GLU A 138 -15.18 27.62 3.08
CA GLU A 138 -14.24 28.63 3.61
C GLU A 138 -12.79 28.13 3.53
N SER A 139 -12.54 26.87 3.88
CA SER A 139 -11.20 26.26 3.76
C SER A 139 -10.73 26.14 2.30
N ALA A 140 -11.64 25.84 1.36
CA ALA A 140 -11.34 25.80 -0.07
C ALA A 140 -11.07 27.20 -0.66
N SER A 141 -11.77 28.22 -0.15
CA SER A 141 -11.59 29.61 -0.59
C SER A 141 -10.26 30.21 -0.09
N THR A 142 -9.80 29.79 1.10
CA THR A 142 -8.51 30.23 1.67
C THR A 142 -7.31 29.60 0.97
N ALA A 143 -7.50 28.41 0.36
CA ALA A 143 -6.46 27.70 -0.40
C ALA A 143 -6.12 28.34 -1.77
N THR A 144 -6.93 29.28 -2.26
CA THR A 144 -6.68 29.94 -3.57
C THR A 144 -5.91 31.26 -3.43
N SER A 145 -5.70 31.77 -2.22
CA SER A 145 -5.18 33.14 -2.02
C SER A 145 -3.81 33.23 -1.34
N ASN A 146 -3.25 32.15 -0.77
CA ASN A 146 -2.00 32.24 -0.02
C ASN A 146 -1.04 31.09 -0.37
N SER A 147 -0.24 31.29 -1.42
CA SER A 147 0.99 30.55 -1.66
C SER A 147 2.19 31.18 -0.93
N ASP A 148 1.98 31.73 0.27
CA ASP A 148 3.07 32.26 1.08
C ASP A 148 2.67 32.32 2.57
N SER A 149 2.70 31.17 3.24
CA SER A 149 2.65 31.14 4.71
C SER A 149 3.80 30.29 5.22
N SER A 150 4.87 30.98 5.63
CA SER A 150 5.94 30.42 6.44
C SER A 150 5.35 29.74 7.69
N PRO A 151 5.86 28.55 8.09
CA PRO A 151 5.32 27.85 9.25
C PRO A 151 5.61 28.65 10.52
N SER A 152 4.56 28.87 11.31
CA SER A 152 4.69 29.44 12.66
C SER A 152 5.51 28.50 13.54
N ASN A 153 6.78 28.82 13.74
CA ASN A 153 7.70 28.12 14.64
C ASN A 153 7.29 28.38 16.10
N THR A 154 6.44 27.52 16.65
CA THR A 154 6.25 27.45 18.10
C THR A 154 7.06 26.27 18.67
N PRO A 155 7.73 26.40 19.83
CA PRO A 155 8.60 25.34 20.39
C PRO A 155 7.91 24.01 20.71
N TYR A 156 6.57 23.99 20.71
CA TYR A 156 5.74 22.81 20.98
C TYR A 156 4.87 22.44 19.76
N ALA A 157 5.16 22.97 18.57
CA ALA A 157 4.45 22.57 17.37
C ALA A 157 4.71 21.08 17.09
N PRO A 158 3.67 20.22 17.05
CA PRO A 158 3.85 18.85 16.60
C PRO A 158 4.34 18.86 15.14
N PRO A 159 5.18 17.89 14.72
CA PRO A 159 5.61 17.80 13.33
C PRO A 159 4.38 17.64 12.44
N GLN A 160 4.10 18.65 11.63
CA GLN A 160 3.06 18.61 10.63
C GLN A 160 3.57 17.73 9.49
N ALA A 161 3.09 16.49 9.41
CA ALA A 161 3.23 15.69 8.20
C ALA A 161 2.23 16.27 7.20
N ASP A 162 2.71 16.68 6.01
CA ASP A 162 1.84 17.02 4.90
C ASP A 162 1.14 15.75 4.40
N VAL A 163 0.04 15.40 5.09
CA VAL A 163 -0.86 14.28 4.75
C VAL A 163 -1.95 14.72 3.77
N GLY A 164 -1.84 15.93 3.20
CA GLY A 164 -2.94 16.64 2.53
C GLY A 164 -2.77 16.86 1.04
N GLY A 165 -1.63 16.49 0.44
CA GLY A 165 -1.51 16.50 -1.01
C GLY A 165 -2.46 15.47 -1.63
N ALA A 166 -3.58 15.92 -2.20
CA ALA A 166 -4.40 15.10 -3.07
C ALA A 166 -3.55 14.68 -4.27
N LEU A 167 -2.89 13.53 -4.16
CA LEU A 167 -2.18 12.93 -5.29
C LEU A 167 -3.20 12.80 -6.42
N ALA A 168 -2.84 13.31 -7.60
CA ALA A 168 -3.70 13.25 -8.77
C ALA A 168 -4.26 11.82 -8.92
N GLU A 169 -5.55 11.69 -9.22
CA GLU A 169 -6.19 10.37 -9.33
C GLU A 169 -5.51 9.49 -10.40
N VAL A 170 -4.87 10.14 -11.38
CA VAL A 170 -4.14 9.52 -12.48
C VAL A 170 -2.81 10.23 -12.70
N GLY A 171 -1.74 9.46 -12.87
CA GLY A 171 -0.40 10.00 -13.18
C GLY A 171 -0.22 10.42 -14.63
N GLU A 172 0.58 11.47 -14.83
CA GLU A 172 1.02 11.91 -16.15
C GLU A 172 2.00 10.89 -16.77
N LEU A 173 1.90 10.69 -18.09
CA LEU A 173 2.71 9.72 -18.83
C LEU A 173 3.88 10.39 -19.53
N ASN A 174 5.05 10.41 -18.88
CA ASN A 174 6.28 10.93 -19.47
C ASN A 174 7.29 9.80 -19.67
N VAL A 175 7.24 9.15 -20.84
CA VAL A 175 8.01 7.92 -21.13
C VAL A 175 9.52 8.16 -21.19
N PHE A 176 9.95 9.39 -21.53
CA PHE A 176 11.36 9.77 -21.59
C PHE A 176 11.90 10.37 -20.27
N SER A 177 11.14 10.23 -19.18
CA SER A 177 11.56 10.61 -17.84
C SER A 177 11.96 9.38 -17.02
N THR A 178 12.62 9.59 -15.88
CA THR A 178 12.78 8.59 -14.83
C THR A 178 11.64 8.62 -13.81
N ASP A 179 10.85 9.70 -13.83
CA ASP A 179 9.73 9.91 -12.93
C ASP A 179 8.45 9.29 -13.47
N GLY A 180 7.58 8.87 -12.55
CA GLY A 180 6.31 8.25 -12.88
C GLY A 180 6.39 6.73 -13.00
N ARG A 181 5.32 6.16 -13.54
CA ARG A 181 5.02 4.74 -13.49
C ARG A 181 4.44 4.24 -14.81
N ILE A 182 4.92 3.09 -15.27
CA ILE A 182 4.31 2.40 -16.43
C ILE A 182 3.96 0.96 -16.08
N GLY A 183 2.72 0.59 -16.42
CA GLY A 183 2.24 -0.78 -16.28
C GLY A 183 2.90 -1.75 -17.25
N ARG A 184 2.80 -3.05 -16.95
CA ARG A 184 3.37 -4.15 -17.77
C ARG A 184 3.03 -4.07 -19.27
N LEU A 185 1.80 -3.69 -19.63
CA LEU A 185 1.39 -3.62 -21.03
C LEU A 185 2.08 -2.47 -21.77
N ARG A 186 2.23 -1.30 -21.13
CA ARG A 186 2.95 -0.16 -21.70
C ARG A 186 4.44 -0.46 -21.78
N TYR A 187 5.00 -1.13 -20.78
CA TYR A 187 6.37 -1.61 -20.81
C TYR A 187 6.62 -2.49 -22.05
N LEU A 188 5.80 -3.53 -22.26
CA LEU A 188 5.89 -4.39 -23.46
C LEU A 188 5.73 -3.63 -24.78
N ALA A 189 4.75 -2.72 -24.86
CA ALA A 189 4.52 -1.93 -26.07
C ALA A 189 5.73 -1.04 -26.41
N TRP A 190 6.29 -0.36 -25.41
CA TRP A 190 7.48 0.47 -25.61
C TRP A 190 8.76 -0.34 -25.83
N SER A 191 8.88 -1.54 -25.25
CA SER A 191 9.95 -2.49 -25.59
C SER A 191 9.90 -2.90 -27.07
N LEU A 192 8.70 -3.07 -27.64
CA LEU A 192 8.54 -3.34 -29.07
C LEU A 192 8.98 -2.16 -29.92
N VAL A 193 8.53 -0.95 -29.56
CA VAL A 193 8.92 0.28 -30.27
C VAL A 193 10.44 0.47 -30.21
N LEU A 194 11.04 0.29 -29.04
CA LEU A 194 12.49 0.39 -28.84
C LEU A 194 13.25 -0.68 -29.64
N MET A 195 12.73 -1.91 -29.72
CA MET A 195 13.31 -2.99 -30.53
C MET A 195 13.40 -2.58 -32.00
N PHE A 196 12.29 -2.14 -32.60
CA PHE A 196 12.27 -1.71 -34.01
C PHE A 196 13.09 -0.44 -34.25
N ALA A 197 13.03 0.53 -33.34
CA ALA A 197 13.85 1.73 -33.42
C ALA A 197 15.34 1.38 -33.38
N THR A 198 15.74 0.47 -32.51
CA THR A 198 17.13 -0.02 -32.42
C THR A 198 17.54 -0.73 -33.70
N SER A 199 16.71 -1.64 -34.24
CA SER A 199 17.02 -2.31 -35.51
C SER A 199 17.17 -1.33 -36.68
N GLY A 200 16.30 -0.33 -36.77
CA GLY A 200 16.37 0.70 -37.82
C GLY A 200 17.63 1.56 -37.70
N VAL A 201 17.93 2.06 -36.49
CA VAL A 201 19.15 2.85 -36.24
C VAL A 201 20.41 2.04 -36.49
N MET A 202 20.46 0.79 -36.04
CA MET A 202 21.61 -0.09 -36.28
C MET A 202 21.77 -0.43 -37.76
N GLY A 203 20.69 -0.53 -38.53
CA GLY A 203 20.75 -0.65 -39.99
C GLY A 203 21.42 0.55 -40.64
N VAL A 204 21.09 1.77 -40.22
CA VAL A 204 21.76 3.00 -40.71
C VAL A 204 23.24 3.03 -40.30
N VAL A 205 23.54 2.66 -39.05
CA VAL A 205 24.93 2.54 -38.55
C VAL A 205 25.72 1.53 -39.38
N ALA A 206 25.14 0.38 -39.73
CA ALA A 206 25.79 -0.64 -40.55
C ALA A 206 26.10 -0.13 -41.97
N ILE A 207 25.19 0.65 -42.58
CA ILE A 207 25.47 1.31 -43.86
C ILE A 207 26.63 2.31 -43.72
N ALA A 208 26.64 3.13 -42.66
CA ALA A 208 27.75 4.05 -42.41
C ALA A 208 29.10 3.32 -42.19
N ALA A 209 29.08 2.18 -41.48
CA ALA A 209 30.25 1.34 -41.26
C ALA A 209 30.80 0.74 -42.57
N SER A 210 29.94 0.47 -43.54
CA SER A 210 30.36 -0.01 -44.87
C SER A 210 31.11 1.05 -45.69
N ILE A 211 30.93 2.35 -45.36
CA ILE A 211 31.63 3.46 -46.00
C ILE A 211 32.91 3.78 -45.23
N SER A 212 32.83 3.81 -43.90
CA SER A 212 33.97 4.07 -43.01
C SER A 212 33.76 3.37 -41.68
N GLU A 213 34.69 2.46 -41.34
CA GLU A 213 34.66 1.70 -40.08
C GLU A 213 34.70 2.62 -38.86
N VAL A 214 35.52 3.68 -38.90
CA VAL A 214 35.65 4.65 -37.79
C VAL A 214 34.34 5.41 -37.60
N LEU A 215 33.73 5.88 -38.69
CA LEU A 215 32.45 6.60 -38.62
C LEU A 215 31.33 5.68 -38.10
N GLY A 216 31.24 4.46 -38.65
CA GLY A 216 30.28 3.46 -38.19
C GLY A 216 30.46 3.09 -36.73
N GLY A 217 31.69 2.92 -36.27
CA GLY A 217 32.01 2.66 -34.87
C GLY A 217 31.56 3.78 -33.94
N LEU A 218 31.87 5.04 -34.26
CA LEU A 218 31.47 6.20 -33.46
C LEU A 218 29.95 6.37 -33.43
N LEU A 219 29.27 6.28 -34.57
CA LEU A 219 27.81 6.34 -34.64
C LEU A 219 27.15 5.17 -33.91
N GLY A 220 27.74 3.97 -34.00
CA GLY A 220 27.27 2.79 -33.29
C GLY A 220 27.33 2.96 -31.77
N ILE A 221 28.45 3.45 -31.24
CA ILE A 221 28.58 3.73 -29.79
C ILE A 221 27.55 4.78 -29.36
N ALA A 222 27.42 5.88 -30.11
CA ALA A 222 26.45 6.92 -29.79
C ALA A 222 25.00 6.40 -29.81
N ALA A 223 24.65 5.61 -30.83
CA ALA A 223 23.34 4.97 -30.94
C ALA A 223 23.07 4.01 -29.79
N MET A 224 24.05 3.18 -29.42
CA MET A 224 23.94 2.24 -28.30
C MET A 224 23.72 2.97 -26.97
N ILE A 225 24.45 4.06 -26.71
CA ILE A 225 24.27 4.86 -25.49
C ILE A 225 22.88 5.50 -25.48
N GLY A 226 22.44 6.10 -26.60
CA GLY A 226 21.11 6.71 -26.70
C GLY A 226 19.99 5.70 -26.44
N MET A 227 20.07 4.52 -27.06
CA MET A 227 19.08 3.45 -26.87
C MET A 227 19.11 2.88 -25.45
N LEU A 228 20.31 2.77 -24.84
CA LEU A 228 20.46 2.33 -23.46
C LEU A 228 19.76 3.30 -22.48
N VAL A 229 19.92 4.61 -22.68
CA VAL A 229 19.26 5.62 -21.85
C VAL A 229 17.74 5.47 -21.90
N VAL A 230 17.16 5.34 -23.10
CA VAL A 230 15.71 5.13 -23.26
C VAL A 230 15.27 3.81 -22.62
N SER A 231 16.04 2.73 -22.78
CA SER A 231 15.77 1.45 -22.13
C SER A 231 15.74 1.56 -20.60
N VAL A 232 16.69 2.31 -20.03
CA VAL A 232 16.79 2.53 -18.57
C VAL A 232 15.62 3.37 -18.05
N GLN A 233 15.21 4.41 -18.77
CA GLN A 233 14.06 5.24 -18.40
C GLN A 233 12.77 4.41 -18.31
N ILE A 234 12.47 3.65 -19.37
CA ILE A 234 11.30 2.77 -19.44
C ILE A 234 11.36 1.69 -18.35
N GLY A 235 12.52 1.06 -18.16
CA GLY A 235 12.73 0.05 -17.13
C GLY A 235 12.55 0.59 -15.71
N THR A 236 13.01 1.82 -15.45
CA THR A 236 12.91 2.49 -14.15
C THR A 236 11.46 2.75 -13.79
N GLN A 237 10.69 3.33 -14.72
CA GLN A 237 9.26 3.56 -14.53
C GLN A 237 8.47 2.26 -14.32
N ARG A 238 8.91 1.13 -14.92
CA ARG A 238 8.29 -0.17 -14.68
C ARG A 238 8.58 -0.71 -13.28
N LEU A 239 9.80 -0.54 -12.78
CA LEU A 239 10.15 -0.89 -11.40
C LEU A 239 9.41 -0.02 -10.39
N HIS A 240 9.28 1.27 -10.68
CA HIS A 240 8.47 2.20 -9.90
C HIS A 240 7.00 1.78 -9.84
N ASP A 241 6.44 1.23 -10.92
CA ASP A 241 5.08 0.70 -10.92
C ASP A 241 4.91 -0.51 -9.97
N ILE A 242 5.92 -1.36 -9.85
CA ILE A 242 5.97 -2.47 -8.88
C ILE A 242 6.21 -1.93 -7.45
N GLY A 243 6.74 -0.72 -7.31
CA GLY A 243 7.13 -0.11 -6.04
C GLY A 243 8.58 -0.40 -5.63
N TRP A 244 9.42 -0.87 -6.56
CA TRP A 244 10.84 -1.14 -6.35
C TRP A 244 11.72 0.03 -6.82
N SER A 245 13.00 0.06 -6.40
CA SER A 245 13.95 1.08 -6.84
C SER A 245 14.45 0.82 -8.26
N GLY A 246 14.66 1.89 -9.04
CA GLY A 246 15.25 1.81 -10.38
C GLY A 246 16.65 1.17 -10.42
N TRP A 247 17.39 1.23 -9.31
CA TRP A 247 18.71 0.61 -9.16
C TRP A 247 18.73 -0.90 -9.42
N LEU A 248 17.60 -1.59 -9.26
CA LEU A 248 17.51 -3.02 -9.59
C LEU A 248 17.70 -3.29 -11.09
N LEU A 249 17.64 -2.29 -11.96
CA LEU A 249 18.01 -2.45 -13.37
C LEU A 249 19.45 -2.91 -13.58
N LEU A 250 20.36 -2.65 -12.63
CA LEU A 250 21.74 -3.13 -12.72
C LEU A 250 21.84 -4.66 -12.75
N LEU A 251 20.80 -5.38 -12.28
CA LEU A 251 20.73 -6.84 -12.37
C LEU A 251 20.69 -7.34 -13.83
N ASN A 252 20.28 -6.50 -14.80
CA ASN A 252 20.30 -6.85 -16.21
C ASN A 252 21.73 -6.99 -16.76
N ILE A 253 22.76 -6.50 -16.06
CA ILE A 253 24.18 -6.64 -16.46
C ILE A 253 24.66 -8.09 -16.32
N VAL A 254 24.08 -8.86 -15.40
CA VAL A 254 24.47 -10.26 -15.16
C VAL A 254 23.59 -11.18 -16.01
N PRO A 255 24.13 -11.90 -17.03
CA PRO A 255 23.30 -12.59 -18.04
C PRO A 255 22.28 -13.60 -17.49
N LEU A 256 22.70 -14.42 -16.52
CA LEU A 256 21.84 -15.42 -15.88
C LEU A 256 20.72 -14.76 -15.07
N ILE A 257 21.04 -13.70 -14.34
CA ILE A 257 20.06 -12.97 -13.50
C ILE A 257 19.10 -12.18 -14.39
N ASN A 258 19.63 -11.55 -15.45
CA ASN A 258 18.86 -10.77 -16.43
C ASN A 258 17.67 -11.56 -16.98
N SER A 259 17.90 -12.82 -17.35
CA SER A 259 16.88 -13.70 -17.93
C SER A 259 15.68 -13.90 -16.98
N VAL A 260 15.95 -14.08 -15.69
CA VAL A 260 14.91 -14.26 -14.66
C VAL A 260 14.28 -12.92 -14.29
N PHE A 261 15.10 -11.89 -14.12
CA PHE A 261 14.67 -10.56 -13.70
C PHE A 261 13.71 -9.92 -14.70
N TRP A 262 13.98 -10.05 -15.99
CA TRP A 262 13.08 -9.60 -17.05
C TRP A 262 11.70 -10.29 -16.97
N LEU A 263 11.67 -11.60 -16.71
CA LEU A 263 10.42 -12.34 -16.52
C LEU A 263 9.66 -11.88 -15.27
N LEU A 264 10.36 -11.60 -14.18
CA LEU A 264 9.76 -11.05 -12.95
C LEU A 264 9.09 -9.69 -13.24
N MET A 265 9.78 -8.80 -13.96
CA MET A 265 9.21 -7.50 -14.36
C MET A 265 7.99 -7.63 -15.27
N LEU A 266 7.84 -8.75 -15.99
CA LEU A 266 6.68 -9.03 -16.83
C LEU A 266 5.48 -9.56 -16.03
N VAL A 267 5.72 -10.50 -15.11
CA VAL A 267 4.67 -11.24 -14.40
C VAL A 267 4.12 -10.48 -13.19
N ILE A 268 4.98 -9.78 -12.44
CA ILE A 268 4.57 -9.13 -11.19
C ILE A 268 3.62 -7.95 -11.48
N PRO A 269 2.40 -7.89 -10.92
CA PRO A 269 1.51 -6.75 -11.12
C PRO A 269 2.05 -5.48 -10.44
N GLY A 270 1.73 -4.31 -11.02
CA GLY A 270 2.00 -3.03 -10.37
C GLY A 270 1.05 -2.72 -9.21
N THR A 271 1.34 -1.67 -8.45
CA THR A 271 0.51 -1.26 -7.30
C THR A 271 -0.80 -0.60 -7.76
N LEU A 272 -1.94 -0.99 -7.16
CA LEU A 272 -3.26 -0.48 -7.57
C LEU A 272 -3.50 0.98 -7.18
N GLY A 273 -2.97 1.40 -6.04
CA GLY A 273 -3.04 2.79 -5.55
C GLY A 273 -1.81 3.61 -5.88
N ALA A 274 -1.76 4.83 -5.34
CA ALA A 274 -0.56 5.63 -5.33
C ALA A 274 0.55 4.93 -4.53
N ASN A 275 1.79 5.07 -4.98
CA ASN A 275 2.97 4.59 -4.28
C ASN A 275 3.99 5.74 -4.15
N ARG A 276 5.16 5.48 -3.55
CA ARG A 276 6.22 6.49 -3.35
C ARG A 276 6.74 7.16 -4.64
N PHE A 277 6.48 6.58 -5.80
CA PHE A 277 6.89 7.08 -7.11
C PHE A 277 5.76 7.80 -7.85
N GLY A 278 4.59 7.93 -7.23
CA GLY A 278 3.49 8.72 -7.73
C GLY A 278 2.15 7.98 -7.84
N PRO A 279 1.16 8.68 -8.39
CA PRO A 279 -0.19 8.17 -8.59
C PRO A 279 -0.26 6.98 -9.56
N PRO A 280 -1.38 6.24 -9.59
CA PRO A 280 -1.52 5.11 -10.49
C PRO A 280 -1.54 5.55 -11.97
N GLN A 281 -1.04 4.68 -12.84
CA GLN A 281 -1.03 4.91 -14.28
C GLN A 281 -2.46 4.95 -14.87
N PRO A 282 -2.66 5.72 -15.95
CA PRO A 282 -3.92 5.73 -16.69
C PRO A 282 -4.24 4.39 -17.34
N ALA A 283 -5.52 4.18 -17.61
CA ALA A 283 -6.03 3.02 -18.35
C ALA A 283 -5.30 2.84 -19.69
N ASN A 284 -5.11 1.58 -20.10
CA ASN A 284 -4.39 1.26 -21.34
C ASN A 284 -5.31 1.40 -22.56
N SER A 285 -4.82 2.10 -23.59
CA SER A 285 -5.51 2.19 -24.88
C SER A 285 -5.47 0.85 -25.64
N THR A 286 -6.32 0.71 -26.66
CA THR A 286 -6.35 -0.46 -27.54
C THR A 286 -5.02 -0.66 -28.26
N ALA A 287 -4.40 0.42 -28.75
CA ALA A 287 -3.09 0.38 -29.39
C ALA A 287 -2.01 -0.24 -28.49
N VAL A 288 -1.96 0.15 -27.20
CA VAL A 288 -1.02 -0.43 -26.23
C VAL A 288 -1.24 -1.94 -26.07
N LYS A 289 -2.50 -2.39 -26.03
CA LYS A 289 -2.83 -3.83 -25.93
C LYS A 289 -2.38 -4.59 -27.17
N VAL A 290 -2.61 -4.03 -28.36
CA VAL A 290 -2.20 -4.65 -29.63
C VAL A 290 -0.67 -4.75 -29.73
N LEU A 291 0.06 -3.67 -29.42
CA LEU A 291 1.52 -3.66 -29.43
C LEU A 291 2.10 -4.64 -28.41
N ALA A 292 1.55 -4.69 -27.19
CA ALA A 292 1.97 -5.66 -26.19
C ALA A 292 1.73 -7.11 -26.63
N GLY A 293 0.57 -7.37 -27.28
CA GLY A 293 0.26 -8.68 -27.85
C GLY A 293 1.22 -9.08 -28.97
N LEU A 294 1.52 -8.15 -29.89
CA LEU A 294 2.50 -8.35 -30.96
C LEU A 294 3.89 -8.67 -30.41
N PHE A 295 4.33 -7.97 -29.36
CA PHE A 295 5.62 -8.25 -28.72
C PHE A 295 5.68 -9.68 -28.16
N LEU A 296 4.63 -10.10 -27.45
CA LEU A 296 4.56 -11.46 -26.89
C LEU A 296 4.52 -12.52 -28.01
N ALA A 297 3.77 -12.27 -29.09
CA ALA A 297 3.72 -13.16 -30.24
C ALA A 297 5.10 -13.32 -30.90
N LEU A 298 5.82 -12.21 -31.12
CA LEU A 298 7.19 -12.21 -31.64
C LEU A 298 8.15 -12.96 -30.73
N LEU A 299 8.07 -12.72 -29.41
CA LEU A 299 8.92 -13.39 -28.43
C LEU A 299 8.68 -14.91 -28.42
N LEU A 300 7.43 -15.35 -28.35
CA LEU A 300 7.08 -16.77 -28.35
C LEU A 300 7.45 -17.43 -29.68
N GLY A 301 7.18 -16.76 -30.80
CA GLY A 301 7.58 -17.24 -32.13
C GLY A 301 9.10 -17.36 -32.29
N GLY A 302 9.85 -16.40 -31.76
CA GLY A 302 11.31 -16.42 -31.75
C GLY A 302 11.87 -17.59 -30.91
N VAL A 303 11.37 -17.79 -29.70
CA VAL A 303 11.76 -18.91 -28.83
C VAL A 303 11.44 -20.26 -29.48
N LEU A 304 10.25 -20.39 -30.08
CA LEU A 304 9.85 -21.59 -30.80
C LEU A 304 10.77 -21.86 -32.01
N SER A 305 11.09 -20.82 -32.77
CA SER A 305 12.00 -20.92 -33.92
C SER A 305 13.40 -21.36 -33.50
N LEU A 306 13.91 -20.82 -32.38
CA LEU A 306 15.21 -21.19 -31.83
C LEU A 306 15.22 -22.66 -31.34
N PHE A 307 14.15 -23.10 -30.70
CA PHE A 307 14.00 -24.47 -30.23
C PHE A 307 13.94 -25.48 -31.40
N LEU A 308 13.10 -25.20 -32.40
CA LEU A 308 12.98 -26.05 -33.60
C LEU A 308 14.28 -26.08 -34.41
N GLY A 309 14.93 -24.93 -34.61
CA GLY A 309 16.20 -24.82 -35.32
C GLY A 309 17.34 -25.54 -34.58
N GLY A 310 17.40 -25.43 -33.25
CA GLY A 310 18.36 -26.16 -32.42
C GLY A 310 18.18 -27.67 -32.52
N PHE A 311 16.93 -28.15 -32.52
CA PHE A 311 16.63 -29.57 -32.69
C PHE A 311 17.01 -30.09 -34.09
N ALA A 312 16.76 -29.30 -35.14
CA ALA A 312 17.17 -29.64 -36.50
C ALA A 312 18.69 -29.70 -36.66
N MET A 313 19.42 -28.72 -36.10
CA MET A 313 20.90 -28.72 -36.09
C MET A 313 21.48 -29.90 -35.31
N LEU A 314 20.89 -30.27 -34.17
CA LEU A 314 21.28 -31.45 -33.42
C LEU A 314 21.03 -32.74 -34.21
N GLY A 315 19.89 -32.83 -34.90
CA GLY A 315 19.59 -33.97 -35.79
C GLY A 315 20.60 -34.10 -36.94
N LEU A 316 20.98 -33.00 -37.57
CA LEU A 316 22.03 -32.97 -38.60
C LEU A 316 23.39 -33.39 -38.03
N ALA A 317 23.77 -32.87 -36.86
CA ALA A 317 25.02 -33.26 -36.19
C ALA A 317 25.05 -34.75 -35.84
N LEU A 318 23.94 -35.31 -35.36
CA LEU A 318 23.82 -36.74 -35.06
C LEU A 318 23.81 -37.61 -36.32
N SER A 319 23.23 -37.12 -37.43
CA SER A 319 23.26 -37.83 -38.72
C SER A 319 24.65 -37.84 -39.39
N GLY A 320 25.51 -36.87 -39.05
CA GLY A 320 26.90 -36.81 -39.51
C GLY A 320 27.88 -37.64 -38.66
N LEU A 321 27.46 -38.18 -37.52
CA LEU A 321 28.27 -39.09 -36.71
C LEU A 321 28.14 -40.51 -37.28
N ASP A 322 29.08 -40.88 -38.16
CA ASP A 322 29.21 -42.25 -38.65
C ASP A 322 29.72 -43.18 -37.53
N LEU A 323 28.77 -43.76 -36.80
CA LEU A 323 29.01 -44.76 -35.76
C LEU A 323 29.55 -46.10 -36.31
N GLY A 324 29.61 -46.28 -37.64
CA GLY A 324 30.16 -47.46 -38.31
C GLY A 324 31.69 -47.53 -38.28
N ALA A 325 32.39 -46.41 -38.09
CA ALA A 325 33.86 -46.36 -38.03
C ALA A 325 34.46 -46.88 -36.71
N LEU A 326 33.62 -47.16 -35.69
CA LEU A 326 34.05 -47.57 -34.35
C LEU A 326 33.97 -49.09 -34.10
N GLY A 327 33.59 -49.89 -35.11
CA GLY A 327 33.34 -51.32 -34.95
C GLY A 327 34.07 -52.20 -35.96
N THR A 328 35.32 -52.57 -35.68
CA THR A 328 35.84 -53.96 -35.64
C THR A 328 37.38 -53.92 -35.61
N PRO A 329 38.03 -54.39 -34.52
CA PRO A 329 39.41 -54.86 -34.64
C PRO A 329 39.38 -56.18 -35.41
N SER A 330 40.09 -56.24 -36.54
CA SER A 330 40.34 -57.48 -37.28
C SER A 330 41.15 -58.43 -36.39
N ASN A 331 40.60 -59.64 -36.16
CA ASN A 331 41.33 -60.78 -35.60
C ASN A 331 42.26 -61.38 -36.66
#